data_AF-A0A4R4SFA5-F1
#
_entry.id   AF-A0A4R4SFA5-F1
#
_cell.length_a   1.000
_cell.length_b   1.000
_cell.length_c   1.000
_cell.angle_alpha   90.00
_cell.angle_beta   90.00
_cell.angle_gamma   90.00
#
_symmetry.space_group_name_H-M   'P 1'
#
loop_
_entity.id
_entity.type
_entity.pdbx_description
1 polymer ?
#
loop_
_entity_poly.entity_id
_entity_poly.type
_entity_poly.pdbx_seq_one_letter_code
_entity_poly.pdbx_strand_id
1 'polypeptide(L)' 'MTKDFNGWRKSRHSEPNGHCIEAGRAIDGTIGVRDSKHHGNGPTLQFTSAEWRIFLHKVRADAP' A
#
# COMPACT_ATOMS: atom_id res chain seq x y z
N MET A 1 9.11 17.03 -1.16
CA MET A 1 8.99 16.62 0.25
C MET A 1 8.50 15.18 0.27
N THR A 2 9.38 14.24 0.60
CA THR A 2 9.01 12.83 0.78
C THR A 2 8.17 12.74 2.05
N LYS A 3 6.99 12.10 1.97
CA LYS A 3 6.18 11.87 3.17
C LYS A 3 6.79 10.76 4.00
N ASP A 4 6.83 10.95 5.32
CA ASP A 4 7.26 9.91 6.25
C ASP A 4 6.11 8.95 6.52
N PHE A 5 6.18 7.77 5.89
CA PHE A 5 5.21 6.70 6.06
C PHE A 5 5.65 5.76 7.18
N ASN A 6 4.74 5.53 8.12
CA ASN A 6 4.95 4.66 9.27
C ASN A 6 4.01 3.45 9.22
N GLY A 7 4.33 2.43 10.03
CA GLY A 7 3.45 1.27 10.22
C GLY A 7 3.21 0.45 8.96
N TRP A 8 4.26 0.22 8.16
CA TRP A 8 4.19 -0.62 6.97
C TRP A 8 3.68 -2.03 7.29
N ARG A 9 2.66 -2.47 6.55
CA ARG A 9 2.06 -3.80 6.70
C ARG A 9 2.03 -4.52 5.38
N LYS A 10 2.75 -5.63 5.31
CA LYS A 10 2.67 -6.59 4.21
C LYS A 10 1.37 -7.41 4.30
N SER A 11 0.72 -7.66 3.16
CA SER A 11 -0.48 -8.51 3.13
C SER A 11 -0.13 -9.95 3.53
N ARG A 12 -0.97 -10.57 4.37
CA ARG A 12 -0.84 -12.00 4.73
C ARG A 12 -1.07 -12.95 3.54
N HIS A 13 -1.69 -12.44 2.47
CA HIS A 13 -1.91 -13.16 1.21
C HIS A 13 -0.73 -13.03 0.24
N SER A 14 0.37 -12.39 0.65
CA SER A 14 1.58 -12.35 -0.17
C SER A 14 2.26 -13.71 -0.09
N GLU A 15 2.42 -14.38 -1.22
CA GLU A 15 3.11 -15.66 -1.27
C GLU A 15 4.64 -15.48 -1.17
N PRO A 16 5.38 -16.52 -0.75
CA PRO A 16 6.85 -16.47 -0.70
C PRO A 16 7.48 -16.11 -2.05
N ASN A 17 6.82 -16.46 -3.15
CA ASN A 17 7.36 -16.38 -4.50
C ASN A 17 6.72 -15.27 -5.36
N GLY A 18 5.80 -14.46 -4.83
CA GLY A 18 5.12 -13.44 -5.63
C GLY A 18 4.10 -12.56 -4.90
N HIS A 19 3.59 -11.54 -5.60
CA HIS A 19 2.46 -10.71 -5.15
C HIS A 19 2.70 -9.90 -3.86
N CYS A 20 3.97 -9.54 -3.59
CA CYS A 20 4.38 -8.85 -2.37
C CYS A 20 4.10 -7.35 -2.42
N ILE A 21 3.01 -6.91 -1.78
CA ILE A 21 2.70 -5.51 -1.55
C ILE A 21 2.65 -5.18 -0.06
N GLU A 22 3.10 -3.98 0.29
CA GLU A 22 2.92 -3.40 1.61
C GLU A 22 2.34 -1.99 1.54
N ALA A 23 1.53 -1.66 2.54
CA ALA A 23 0.91 -0.34 2.68
C ALA A 23 1.30 0.29 4.03
N GLY A 24 1.54 1.59 4.00
CA GLY A 24 1.92 2.41 5.16
C GLY A 24 1.10 3.70 5.19
N ARG A 25 1.11 4.38 6.34
CA ARG A 25 0.35 5.63 6.52
C ARG A 25 1.25 6.77 6.99
N ALA A 26 1.13 7.92 6.34
CA ALA A 26 1.78 9.15 6.76
C ALA A 26 0.95 9.91 7.80
N ILE A 27 1.57 10.88 8.48
CA ILE A 27 0.93 11.66 9.55
C ILE A 27 -0.33 12.40 9.08
N ASP A 28 -0.34 12.84 7.81
CA ASP A 28 -1.46 13.54 7.18
C ASP A 28 -2.58 12.59 6.68
N GLY A 29 -2.46 11.28 6.95
CA GLY A 29 -3.43 10.27 6.51
C GLY A 29 -3.23 9.78 5.07
N THR A 30 -2.18 10.21 4.38
CA THR A 30 -1.83 9.67 3.06
C THR A 30 -1.41 8.20 3.19
N ILE A 31 -1.85 7.38 2.24
CA ILE A 31 -1.51 5.96 2.17
C ILE A 31 -0.42 5.78 1.13
N GLY A 32 0.70 5.21 1.56
CA GLY A 32 1.79 4.78 0.69
C GLY A 32 1.63 3.30 0.35
N VAL A 33 1.85 2.93 -0.91
CA VAL A 33 1.86 1.54 -1.37
C VAL A 33 3.13 1.28 -2.17
N ARG A 34 3.82 0.18 -1.88
CA ARG A 34 5.05 -0.21 -2.57
C ARG A 34 5.23 -1.73 -2.63
N ASP A 35 6.14 -2.16 -3.51
CA ASP A 35 6.56 -3.55 -3.59
C ASP A 35 7.53 -3.87 -2.44
N SER A 36 7.17 -4.84 -1.59
CA SER A 36 8.00 -5.24 -0.45
C SER A 36 9.35 -5.84 -0.88
N LYS A 37 9.49 -6.35 -2.11
CA LYS A 37 10.74 -6.93 -2.65
C LYS A 37 11.84 -5.87 -2.82
N HIS A 38 11.47 -4.60 -2.95
CA HIS A 38 12.46 -3.53 -3.03
C HIS A 38 12.96 -3.08 -1.66
N HIS A 39 12.50 -3.70 -0.56
CA HIS A 39 12.96 -3.43 0.81
C HIS A 39 12.99 -1.94 1.18
N GLY A 40 12.02 -1.18 0.67
CA GLY A 40 11.89 0.26 0.90
C GLY A 40 12.68 1.17 -0.04
N ASN A 41 13.49 0.63 -0.95
CA ASN A 41 14.25 1.40 -1.95
C ASN A 41 13.47 1.62 -3.26
N GLY A 42 12.29 1.02 -3.37
CA GLY A 42 11.44 1.11 -4.56
C GLY A 42 10.52 2.34 -4.57
N PRO A 43 9.90 2.64 -5.71
CA PRO A 43 8.93 3.72 -5.82
C PRO A 43 7.73 3.49 -4.89
N THR A 44 7.20 4.57 -4.33
CA THR A 44 6.01 4.54 -3.48
C THR A 44 4.88 5.28 -4.17
N LEU A 45 3.79 4.56 -4.47
CA LEU A 45 2.54 5.15 -4.91
C LEU A 45 1.85 5.80 -3.70
N GLN A 46 1.30 6.99 -3.88
CA GLN A 46 0.64 7.74 -2.82
C GLN A 46 -0.83 7.95 -3.16
N PHE A 47 -1.68 7.68 -2.18
CA PHE A 47 -3.12 7.87 -2.27
C PHE A 47 -3.57 8.74 -1.10
N THR A 48 -4.49 9.66 -1.35
CA THR A 48 -5.27 10.25 -0.28
C THR A 48 -6.09 9.17 0.45
N SER A 49 -6.48 9.45 1.69
CA SER A 49 -7.38 8.56 2.43
C SER A 49 -8.71 8.29 1.70
N ALA A 50 -9.19 9.23 0.88
CA ALA A 50 -10.42 9.09 0.10
C ALA A 50 -10.22 8.15 -1.11
N GLU A 51 -9.16 8.37 -1.90
CA GLU A 51 -8.81 7.51 -3.03
C GLU A 51 -8.56 6.08 -2.58
N TRP A 52 -7.85 5.89 -1.47
CA TRP A 52 -7.59 4.56 -0.91
C TRP A 52 -8.88 3.82 -0.54
N ARG A 53 -9.86 4.52 0.06
CA ARG A 53 -11.17 3.93 0.37
C ARG A 53 -11.91 3.50 -0.89
N ILE A 54 -11.94 4.35 -1.92
CA ILE A 54 -12.60 4.05 -3.20
C ILE A 54 -11.92 2.86 -3.89
N PHE A 55 -10.59 2.85 -3.91
CA PHE A 55 -9.80 1.74 -4.46
C PHE A 55 -10.15 0.41 -3.79
N LEU A 56 -10.13 0.36 -2.45
CA LEU A 56 -10.48 -0.85 -1.71
C LEU A 56 -11.92 -1.30 -1.94
N HIS A 57 -12.87 -0.36 -2.06
CA HIS A 57 -14.25 -0.69 -2.37
C HIS A 57 -14.37 -1.36 -3.74
N LYS A 58 -13.74 -0.79 -4.77
CA LYS A 58 -13.78 -1.34 -6.14
C LYS A 58 -13.16 -2.73 -6.22
N VAL A 59 -11.94 -2.89 -5.69
CA VAL A 59 -11.23 -4.19 -5.74
C VAL A 59 -11.98 -5.30 -5.00
N ARG A 60 -12.71 -4.99 -3.93
CA ARG A 60 -13.54 -5.97 -3.21
C ARG A 60 -14.82 -6.32 -3.96
N ALA A 61 -15.43 -5.36 -4.66
CA ALA A 61 -16.62 -5.59 -5.45
C ALA A 61 -16.33 -6.43 -6.70
N ASP A 62 -15.10 -6.34 -7.23
CA ASP A 62 -14.63 -7.12 -8.37
C ASP A 62 -14.08 -8.52 -7.97
N ALA A 63 -14.11 -8.85 -6.68
CA ALA A 63 -13.72 -10.19 -6.21
C ALA A 63 -14.88 -11.19 -6.49
N PRO A 64 -14.62 -12.30 -7.21
CA PRO A 64 -15.63 -13.32 -7.53
C PRO A 64 -16.11 -14.10 -6.30
#